data_AF-A0AAW9EA90-F1
#
_entry.id   AF-A0AAW9EA90-F1
#
_cell.length_a   1.000
_cell.length_b   1.000
_cell.length_c   1.000
_cell.angle_alpha   90.00
_cell.angle_beta   90.00
_cell.angle_gamma   90.00
#
_symmetry.space_group_name_H-M   'P 1'
#
loop_
_entity.id
_entity.type
_entity.pdbx_description
1 polymer ?
#
loop_
_entity_poly.entity_id
_entity_poly.type
_entity_poly.pdbx_seq_one_letter_code
_entity_poly.pdbx_strand_id
1 'polypeptide(L)'
;LYPDSVVGNKKPENSILAFGAEYFFPGREFSIGIDYGQSRGKNTGLTLREGATEKDYKWNSVKGDWKANLYGVGVKWHWDRIESGMYAGYYLRDGDANTFNYKKETYTVGVDKRFAVSKYNNLRLFA
;
A
#
# COMPACT_ATOMS: atom_id res chain seq x y z
N LEU A 1 27.11 -33.70 2.24
CA LEU A 1 25.98 -33.99 1.32
C LEU A 1 24.70 -33.96 2.14
N TYR A 2 24.11 -32.77 2.28
CA TYR A 2 22.72 -32.65 2.71
C TYR A 2 21.89 -32.55 1.44
N PRO A 3 20.76 -33.26 1.33
CA PRO A 3 20.02 -33.27 0.10
C PRO A 3 19.41 -31.90 -0.10
N ASP A 4 19.81 -31.24 -1.19
CA ASP A 4 19.06 -30.17 -1.81
C ASP A 4 17.64 -30.69 -2.08
N SER A 5 16.73 -30.45 -1.13
CA SER A 5 15.32 -30.69 -1.38
C SER A 5 14.83 -29.61 -2.34
N VAL A 6 14.62 -30.06 -3.57
CA VAL A 6 14.07 -29.31 -4.69
C VAL A 6 12.69 -28.77 -4.29
N VAL A 7 12.64 -27.54 -3.76
CA VAL A 7 11.45 -26.69 -3.85
C VAL A 7 11.63 -25.85 -5.12
N GLY A 8 11.32 -26.46 -6.25
CA GLY A 8 11.48 -25.87 -7.57
C GLY A 8 10.84 -24.49 -7.70
N ASN A 9 11.55 -23.57 -8.36
CA ASN A 9 11.06 -22.48 -9.20
C ASN A 9 9.85 -21.61 -8.76
N LYS A 10 9.43 -21.65 -7.49
CA LYS A 10 8.38 -20.76 -6.99
C LYS A 10 9.03 -19.47 -6.53
N LYS A 11 8.91 -18.44 -7.36
CA LYS A 11 9.21 -17.06 -6.96
C LYS A 11 8.42 -16.76 -5.68
N PRO A 12 9.02 -16.05 -4.71
CA PRO A 12 8.30 -15.64 -3.52
C PRO A 12 7.10 -14.78 -3.93
N GLU A 13 5.91 -15.31 -3.69
CA GLU A 13 4.66 -14.59 -3.93
C GLU A 13 4.38 -13.76 -2.67
N ASN A 14 4.67 -12.46 -2.76
CA ASN A 14 4.19 -11.52 -1.75
C ASN A 14 2.68 -11.42 -1.91
N SER A 15 1.94 -11.62 -0.81
CA SER A 15 0.48 -11.55 -0.81
C SER A 15 0.02 -10.43 0.12
N ILE A 16 -0.97 -9.68 -0.31
CA ILE A 16 -1.67 -8.70 0.52
C ILE A 16 -3.15 -9.05 0.49
N LEU A 17 -3.76 -9.10 1.66
CA LEU A 17 -5.21 -9.12 1.82
C LEU A 17 -5.59 -7.93 2.69
N ALA A 18 -6.52 -7.10 2.23
CA ALA A 18 -7.02 -5.97 2.99
C ALA A 18 -8.51 -5.79 2.75
N PHE A 19 -9.18 -5.25 3.77
CA PHE A 19 -10.58 -4.87 3.75
C PHE A 19 -10.68 -3.44 4.25
N GLY A 20 -11.55 -2.67 3.62
CA GLY A 20 -11.79 -1.30 4.00
C GLY A 20 -13.28 -1.00 4.01
N ALA A 21 -13.65 0.00 4.80
CA ALA A 21 -14.98 0.56 4.82
C ALA A 21 -14.88 2.08 4.74
N GLU A 22 -15.70 2.67 3.88
CA GLU A 22 -15.85 4.11 3.77
C GLU A 22 -17.27 4.50 4.14
N TYR A 23 -17.40 5.53 4.97
CA TYR A 23 -18.67 6.10 5.34
C TYR A 23 -18.83 7.48 4.70
N PHE A 24 -19.84 7.60 3.85
CA PHE A 24 -20.27 8.85 3.24
C PHE A 24 -21.33 9.49 4.11
N PHE A 25 -21.09 10.71 4.57
CA PHE A 25 -22.04 11.43 5.41
C PHE A 25 -23.15 12.03 4.54
N PRO A 26 -24.42 11.62 4.71
CA PRO A 26 -25.51 12.11 3.86
C PRO A 26 -25.63 13.64 3.93
N GLY A 27 -25.70 14.29 2.76
CA GLY A 27 -25.80 15.75 2.65
C GLY A 27 -24.53 16.51 3.04
N ARG A 28 -23.40 15.81 3.20
CA ARG A 28 -22.10 16.42 3.51
C ARG A 28 -21.11 16.12 2.41
N GLU A 29 -20.21 17.06 2.23
CA GLU A 29 -19.11 17.04 1.27
C GLU A 29 -17.86 16.33 1.84
N PHE A 30 -18.04 15.36 2.75
CA PHE A 30 -16.93 14.63 3.36
C PHE A 30 -17.25 13.16 3.63
N SER A 31 -16.20 12.33 3.59
CA SER A 31 -16.22 10.92 3.94
C SER A 31 -15.02 10.54 4.81
N ILE A 32 -15.18 9.44 5.55
CA ILE A 32 -14.11 8.85 6.38
C ILE A 32 -13.98 7.38 6.00
N GLY A 33 -12.76 6.93 5.79
CA GLY A 33 -12.41 5.55 5.48
C GLY A 33 -11.52 4.93 6.54
N ILE A 34 -11.69 3.63 6.77
CA ILE A 34 -10.78 2.81 7.56
C ILE A 34 -10.39 1.57 6.76
N ASP A 35 -9.13 1.16 6.87
CA ASP A 35 -8.58 -0.03 6.23
C ASP A 35 -7.88 -0.91 7.26
N TYR A 36 -8.08 -2.22 7.13
CA TYR A 36 -7.31 -3.22 7.85
C TYR A 36 -6.87 -4.33 6.90
N GLY A 37 -5.63 -4.76 7.01
CA GLY A 37 -5.13 -5.84 6.20
C GLY A 37 -3.89 -6.49 6.75
N GLN A 38 -3.39 -7.46 5.99
CA GLN A 38 -2.15 -8.15 6.28
C GLN A 38 -1.37 -8.36 4.99
N SER A 39 -0.08 -8.01 5.06
CA SER A 39 0.91 -8.35 4.05
C SER A 39 1.74 -9.52 4.53
N ARG A 40 2.10 -10.42 3.61
CA ARG A 40 2.98 -11.56 3.87
C ARG A 40 3.97 -11.70 2.72
N GLY A 41 5.20 -12.08 3.05
CA GLY A 41 6.21 -12.38 2.04
C GLY A 41 6.97 -13.65 2.40
N LYS A 42 7.12 -14.54 1.43
CA LYS A 42 8.11 -15.62 1.52
C LYS A 42 9.47 -15.05 1.18
N ASN A 43 10.51 -15.35 1.97
CA ASN A 43 11.83 -14.81 1.66
C ASN A 43 12.86 -15.93 1.48
N THR A 44 13.13 -16.26 0.22
CA THR A 44 14.09 -17.31 -0.13
C THR A 44 15.50 -16.79 -0.42
N GLY A 45 15.74 -15.47 -0.40
CA GLY A 45 17.02 -14.88 -0.87
C GLY A 45 17.62 -13.74 -0.04
N LEU A 46 16.88 -13.17 0.91
CA LEU A 46 17.34 -12.09 1.82
C LEU A 46 17.10 -12.43 3.30
N THR A 47 16.84 -13.71 3.58
CA THR A 47 16.73 -14.24 4.93
C THR A 47 18.11 -14.30 5.56
N LEU A 48 18.27 -13.64 6.71
CA LEU A 48 19.49 -13.74 7.49
C LEU A 48 19.70 -15.19 7.93
N ARG A 49 20.92 -15.68 7.71
CA ARG A 49 21.32 -17.00 8.19
C ARG A 49 21.29 -17.00 9.72
N GLU A 50 21.02 -18.16 10.31
CA GLU A 50 21.11 -18.35 11.75
C GLU A 50 22.53 -18.01 12.23
N GLY A 51 22.63 -17.12 13.22
CA GLY A 51 23.92 -16.59 13.71
C GLY A 51 24.52 -15.43 12.91
N ALA A 52 23.79 -14.85 11.95
CA ALA A 52 24.23 -13.64 11.24
C ALA A 52 24.47 -12.47 12.22
N THR A 53 25.53 -11.72 11.98
CA THR A 53 25.91 -10.55 12.77
C THR A 53 25.34 -9.27 12.15
N GLU A 54 25.28 -8.16 12.89
CA GLU A 54 24.78 -6.88 12.36
C GLU A 54 25.50 -6.41 11.08
N LYS A 55 26.76 -6.84 10.88
CA LYS A 55 27.54 -6.53 9.67
C LYS A 55 26.99 -7.20 8.41
N ASP A 56 26.20 -8.26 8.56
CA ASP A 56 25.57 -9.00 7.47
C ASP A 56 24.20 -8.39 7.09
N TYR A 57 23.71 -7.41 7.85
CA TYR A 57 22.40 -6.81 7.63
C TYR A 57 22.44 -5.83 6.46
N LYS A 58 21.72 -6.16 5.39
CA LYS A 58 21.33 -5.20 4.34
C LYS A 58 20.06 -4.46 4.74
N TRP A 59 19.84 -3.28 4.17
CA TRP A 59 18.69 -2.42 4.44
C TRP A 59 17.31 -3.08 4.24
N ASN A 60 17.24 -4.19 3.48
CA ASN A 60 16.03 -4.97 3.21
C ASN A 60 16.05 -6.38 3.83
N SER A 61 16.91 -6.61 4.82
CA SER A 61 17.05 -7.93 5.47
C SER A 61 15.87 -8.24 6.40
N VAL A 62 15.51 -9.51 6.47
CA VAL A 62 14.53 -10.06 7.41
C VAL A 62 15.05 -11.41 7.91
N LYS A 63 14.54 -11.90 9.03
CA LYS A 63 14.97 -13.16 9.66
C LYS A 63 14.30 -14.40 9.06
N GLY A 64 13.39 -14.23 8.09
CA GLY A 64 12.67 -15.32 7.42
C GLY A 64 11.41 -14.84 6.71
N ASP A 65 10.49 -15.77 6.51
CA ASP A 65 9.11 -15.47 6.08
C ASP A 65 8.49 -14.47 7.06
N TRP A 66 7.88 -13.42 6.54
CA TRP A 66 7.44 -12.30 7.37
C TRP A 66 5.98 -11.95 7.13
N LYS A 67 5.41 -11.28 8.12
CA LYS A 67 4.07 -10.71 8.08
C LYS A 67 4.11 -9.27 8.58
N ALA A 68 3.20 -8.46 8.07
CA ALA A 68 2.95 -7.13 8.59
C ALA A 68 1.45 -6.85 8.61
N ASN A 69 0.95 -6.36 9.75
CA ASN A 69 -0.41 -5.85 9.85
C ASN A 69 -0.46 -4.44 9.24
N LEU A 70 -1.54 -4.17 8.53
CA LEU A 70 -1.77 -2.91 7.84
C LEU A 70 -2.99 -2.25 8.47
N TYR A 71 -2.85 -0.97 8.81
CA TYR A 71 -3.92 -0.13 9.32
C TYR A 71 -3.96 1.15 8.50
N GLY A 72 -5.14 1.60 8.15
CA GLY A 72 -5.36 2.85 7.42
C GLY A 72 -6.53 3.63 8.00
N VAL A 73 -6.38 4.94 8.04
CA VAL A 73 -7.50 5.87 8.23
C VAL A 73 -7.35 6.99 7.21
N GLY A 74 -8.45 7.30 6.53
CA GLY A 74 -8.51 8.31 5.50
C GLY A 74 -9.68 9.25 5.71
N VAL A 75 -9.50 10.49 5.27
CA VAL A 75 -10.57 11.47 5.15
C VAL A 75 -10.55 12.05 3.75
N LYS A 76 -11.72 12.29 3.18
CA LYS A 76 -11.86 12.95 1.90
C LYS A 76 -12.91 14.05 2.01
N TRP A 77 -12.55 15.24 1.53
CA TRP A 77 -13.49 16.31 1.24
C TRP A 77 -13.72 16.38 -0.28
N HIS A 78 -14.96 16.48 -0.71
CA HIS A 78 -15.34 16.59 -2.12
C HIS A 78 -16.23 17.82 -2.33
N TRP A 79 -15.83 18.72 -3.21
CA TRP A 79 -16.61 19.89 -3.59
C TRP A 79 -17.20 19.68 -4.99
N ASP A 80 -18.40 19.11 -5.04
CA ASP A 80 -19.03 18.70 -6.31
C ASP A 80 -19.26 19.89 -7.24
N ARG A 81 -19.58 21.07 -6.68
CA ARG A 81 -19.82 22.31 -7.45
C ARG A 81 -18.62 22.76 -8.28
N ILE A 82 -17.42 22.51 -7.80
CA ILE A 82 -16.17 22.89 -8.49
C ILE A 82 -15.43 21.66 -9.00
N GLU A 83 -16.04 20.48 -8.95
CA GLU A 83 -15.46 19.20 -9.35
C GLU A 83 -14.05 18.96 -8.80
N SER A 84 -13.85 19.35 -7.54
CA SER A 84 -12.56 19.23 -6.85
C SER A 84 -12.72 18.41 -5.58
N GLY A 85 -11.62 17.92 -5.04
CA GLY A 85 -11.59 17.33 -3.72
C GLY A 85 -10.21 17.43 -3.10
N MET A 86 -10.14 17.15 -1.82
CA MET A 86 -8.88 16.87 -1.13
C MET A 86 -9.01 15.62 -0.30
N TYR A 87 -7.91 14.93 -0.11
CA TYR A 87 -7.86 13.77 0.77
C TYR A 87 -6.60 13.80 1.61
N ALA A 88 -6.72 13.26 2.81
CA ALA A 88 -5.61 13.00 3.70
C ALA A 88 -5.76 11.60 4.28
N GLY A 89 -4.64 10.94 4.55
CA GLY A 89 -4.66 9.61 5.14
C GLY A 89 -3.41 9.31 5.93
N TYR A 90 -3.58 8.47 6.95
CA TYR A 90 -2.53 7.89 7.76
C TYR A 90 -2.58 6.37 7.61
N TYR A 91 -1.42 5.78 7.35
CA TYR A 91 -1.27 4.34 7.21
C TYR A 91 -0.13 3.84 8.09
N LEU A 92 -0.40 2.80 8.86
CA LEU A 92 0.58 2.11 9.68
C LEU A 92 0.80 0.71 9.13
N ARG A 93 2.06 0.37 8.91
CA ARG A 93 2.50 -1.01 8.66
C ARG A 93 3.31 -1.48 9.86
N ASP A 94 2.80 -2.50 10.53
CA ASP A 94 3.34 -3.06 11.76
C ASP A 94 3.90 -4.45 11.48
N GLY A 95 5.22 -4.54 11.36
CA GLY A 95 5.94 -5.76 11.03
C GLY A 95 6.11 -6.69 12.24
N ASP A 96 6.19 -7.99 11.97
CA ASP A 96 6.47 -8.99 13.00
C ASP A 96 7.96 -9.06 13.39
N ALA A 97 8.30 -9.98 14.31
CA ALA A 97 9.66 -10.19 14.79
C ALA A 97 10.66 -10.58 13.68
N ASN A 98 10.20 -11.19 12.58
CA ASN A 98 11.04 -11.53 11.44
C ASN A 98 11.44 -10.28 10.65
N THR A 99 10.70 -9.21 10.80
CA THR A 99 11.04 -7.87 10.29
C THR A 99 11.58 -6.94 11.37
N PHE A 100 12.15 -7.49 12.45
CA PHE A 100 12.69 -6.73 13.58
C PHE A 100 11.66 -5.85 14.30
N ASN A 101 10.37 -6.21 14.22
CA ASN A 101 9.26 -5.43 14.76
C ASN A 101 9.24 -3.98 14.23
N TYR A 102 9.61 -3.78 12.96
CA TYR A 102 9.59 -2.43 12.39
C TYR A 102 8.17 -1.88 12.37
N LYS A 103 8.08 -0.56 12.50
CA LYS A 103 6.86 0.20 12.23
C LYS A 103 7.16 1.21 11.15
N LYS A 104 6.30 1.24 10.13
CA LYS A 104 6.34 2.26 9.09
C LYS A 104 5.04 3.02 9.09
N GLU A 105 5.14 4.31 9.36
CA GLU A 105 4.05 5.26 9.22
C GLU A 105 4.11 5.92 7.83
N THR A 106 2.96 6.21 7.24
CA THR A 106 2.87 6.89 5.95
C THR A 106 1.72 7.87 6.01
N TYR A 107 2.03 9.12 5.72
CA TYR A 107 1.08 10.23 5.67
C TYR A 107 0.90 10.60 4.20
N THR A 108 -0.34 10.63 3.73
CA THR A 108 -0.68 11.00 2.35
C THR A 108 -1.59 12.22 2.39
N VAL A 109 -1.31 13.20 1.56
CA VAL A 109 -2.20 14.33 1.30
C VAL A 109 -2.27 14.55 -0.20
N GLY A 110 -3.45 14.88 -0.71
CA GLY A 110 -3.63 15.08 -2.15
C GLY A 110 -4.86 15.91 -2.46
N VAL A 111 -4.89 16.39 -3.69
CA VAL A 111 -6.00 17.15 -4.27
C VAL A 111 -6.45 16.48 -5.56
N ASP A 112 -7.76 16.36 -5.72
CA ASP A 112 -8.39 15.84 -6.93
C ASP A 112 -9.00 17.03 -7.69
N LYS A 113 -8.80 17.08 -9.01
CA LYS A 113 -9.50 18.01 -9.90
C LYS A 113 -9.96 17.26 -11.13
N ARG A 114 -11.26 17.25 -11.40
CA ARG A 114 -11.79 16.71 -12.64
C ARG A 114 -11.74 17.81 -13.71
N PHE A 115 -11.21 17.46 -14.87
CA PHE A 115 -11.21 18.32 -16.05
C PHE A 115 -12.10 17.67 -17.11
N ALA A 116 -13.17 18.35 -17.50
CA ALA A 116 -13.96 17.94 -18.65
C ALA A 116 -13.28 18.49 -19.92
N VAL A 117 -12.62 17.62 -20.68
CA VAL A 117 -12.13 17.98 -22.01
C VAL A 117 -13.30 17.85 -22.99
N SER A 118 -13.82 19.00 -23.45
CA SER A 118 -14.86 19.05 -24.47
C SER A 118 -14.33 18.45 -25.79
N LYS A 119 -15.02 17.44 -26.34
CA LYS A 119 -14.71 16.80 -27.64
C LYS A 119 -14.99 17.68 -28.87
N TYR A 120 -15.35 18.95 -28.70
CA TYR A 120 -15.71 19.84 -29.81
C TYR A 120 -14.54 20.70 -30.28
N ASN A 121 -13.55 20.07 -30.92
CA ASN A 121 -12.59 20.75 -31.80
C ASN A 121 -12.61 20.08 -33.20
N ASN A 122 -13.79 19.81 -33.74
CA ASN A 122 -13.92 19.59 -35.18
C ASN A 122 -13.98 20.97 -35.83
N LEU A 123 -12.83 21.42 -36.35
CA LEU A 123 -12.78 22.52 -37.33
C LEU A 123 -13.72 22.18 -38.48
N ARG A 124 -14.90 22.81 -38.52
CA ARG A 124 -15.65 22.92 -39.77
C ARG A 124 -14.89 23.92 -40.64
N LEU A 125 -14.03 23.41 -41.50
CA LEU A 125 -13.59 24.16 -42.67
C LEU A 125 -14.82 24.28 -43.57
N PHE A 126 -15.42 25.47 -43.62
CA PHE A 126 -16.32 25.79 -44.72
C PHE A 126 -15.47 25.84 -46.00
N ALA A 127 -15.82 25.00 -46.97
CA ALA A 127 -15.38 25.08 -48.36
C ALA A 127 -16.63 25.08 -49.24
#